data_AF-A0A2D7V7M5-F1
#
_entry.id   AF-A0A2D7V7M5-F1
#
_cell.length_a   1.000
_cell.length_b   1.000
_cell.length_c   1.000
_cell.angle_alpha   90.00
_cell.angle_beta   90.00
_cell.angle_gamma   90.00
#
_symmetry.space_group_name_H-M   'P 1'
#
loop_
_entity.id
_entity.type
_entity.pdbx_description
1 polymer ?
#
loop_
_entity_poly.entity_id
_entity_poly.type
_entity_poly.pdbx_seq_one_letter_code
_entity_poly.pdbx_strand_id
1 'polypeptide(L)'
;MVANQKSDFEVQVTHIVGDSFVSTSRNEGEKPIPLVLGDKFKRTSPFAILVAKGSYAEMTLQTEAILRIGQQSVIEFRNPNYLRIFNGSALLLLSKQQSLNLETNGTKIQLTGRGTLMFESPKGKNLKIIMLEGKALLSSAKAKQSLQAGELVLVQAGNPDSGQTINVDLPLLLATSRLINNFSAPLPSQSKLISAAKVQAVRLKKRYEALIGNTNDQNQLRLWALRKEERQLKE
;
A
#
# COMPACT_ATOMS: atom_id res chain seq x y z
N MET A 1 -4.46 27.27 9.17
CA MET A 1 -5.86 26.84 9.06
C MET A 1 -6.14 26.55 7.60
N VAL A 2 -6.18 25.28 7.18
CA VAL A 2 -6.58 24.95 5.80
C VAL A 2 -8.09 24.78 5.83
N ALA A 3 -8.80 25.66 5.12
CA ALA A 3 -10.25 25.58 4.98
C ALA A 3 -10.66 24.17 4.54
N ASN A 4 -11.64 23.59 5.24
CA ASN A 4 -12.34 22.40 4.80
C ASN A 4 -13.09 22.77 3.50
N GLN A 5 -12.42 22.70 2.36
CA GLN A 5 -13.09 22.81 1.07
C GLN A 5 -14.00 21.60 0.94
N LYS A 6 -15.31 21.83 1.10
CA LYS A 6 -16.35 20.88 0.74
C LYS A 6 -16.20 20.59 -0.75
N SER A 7 -15.72 19.39 -1.06
CA SER A 7 -15.60 18.90 -2.42
C SER A 7 -16.51 17.70 -2.55
N ASP A 8 -17.30 17.67 -3.60
CA ASP A 8 -18.02 16.45 -3.95
C ASP A 8 -17.03 15.42 -4.49
N PHE A 9 -17.18 14.19 -4.02
CA PHE A 9 -16.32 13.07 -4.37
C PHE A 9 -17.19 11.91 -4.84
N GLU A 10 -16.89 11.41 -6.04
CA GLU A 10 -17.61 10.28 -6.62
C GLU A 10 -16.89 8.97 -6.33
N VAL A 11 -17.66 7.99 -5.88
CA VAL A 11 -17.19 6.64 -5.56
C VAL A 11 -18.14 5.64 -6.19
N GLN A 12 -17.59 4.61 -6.84
CA GLN A 12 -18.33 3.45 -7.28
C GLN A 12 -17.89 2.23 -6.48
N VAL A 13 -18.84 1.54 -5.83
CA VAL A 13 -18.57 0.27 -5.15
C VAL A 13 -18.55 -0.86 -6.17
N THR A 14 -17.41 -1.52 -6.32
CA THR A 14 -17.19 -2.56 -7.34
C THR A 14 -17.13 -3.98 -6.78
N HIS A 15 -16.89 -4.12 -5.48
CA HIS A 15 -16.92 -5.41 -4.79
C HIS A 15 -17.24 -5.26 -3.31
N ILE A 16 -17.97 -6.22 -2.74
CA ILE A 16 -18.24 -6.31 -1.31
C ILE A 16 -18.15 -7.77 -0.88
N VAL A 17 -17.46 -8.02 0.22
CA VAL A 17 -17.50 -9.28 0.97
C VAL A 17 -17.91 -8.94 2.39
N GLY A 18 -19.01 -9.52 2.88
CA GLY A 18 -19.55 -9.24 4.21
C GLY A 18 -20.02 -7.79 4.38
N ASP A 19 -20.02 -7.30 5.62
CA ASP A 19 -20.60 -6.00 5.97
C ASP A 19 -19.62 -4.83 5.82
N SER A 20 -20.05 -3.81 5.09
CA SER A 20 -19.35 -2.52 4.94
C SER A 20 -20.34 -1.36 4.91
N PHE A 21 -19.91 -0.19 5.38
CA PHE A 21 -20.78 0.96 5.59
C PHE A 21 -20.08 2.27 5.18
N VAL A 22 -20.89 3.27 4.85
CA VAL A 22 -20.47 4.67 4.72
C VAL A 22 -21.04 5.48 5.87
N SER A 23 -20.22 6.33 6.48
CA SER A 23 -20.64 7.31 7.50
C SER A 23 -20.31 8.73 7.03
N THR A 24 -21.29 9.62 7.11
CA THR A 24 -21.18 11.04 6.70
C THR A 24 -21.12 12.00 7.88
N SER A 25 -21.28 11.48 9.10
CA SER A 25 -21.48 12.28 10.31
C SER A 25 -20.39 12.01 11.31
N ARG A 26 -19.96 13.07 12.00
CA ARG A 26 -19.17 12.94 13.22
C ARG A 26 -20.05 12.79 14.46
N ASN A 27 -21.37 12.85 14.31
CA ASN A 27 -22.31 12.75 15.41
C ASN A 27 -22.48 11.28 15.80
N GLU A 28 -22.26 10.97 17.08
CA GLU A 28 -22.28 9.60 17.63
C GLU A 28 -23.64 8.88 17.51
N GLY A 29 -24.71 9.56 17.08
CA GLY A 29 -26.05 9.00 16.94
C GLY A 29 -26.50 8.63 15.52
N GLU A 30 -25.76 9.06 14.48
CA GLU A 30 -26.18 8.81 13.10
C GLU A 30 -25.68 7.45 12.63
N LYS A 31 -26.60 6.56 12.27
CA LYS A 31 -26.25 5.19 11.88
C LYS A 31 -25.53 5.19 10.54
N PRO A 32 -24.39 4.49 10.41
CA PRO A 32 -23.74 4.27 9.12
C PRO A 32 -24.70 3.59 8.13
N ILE A 33 -24.63 4.01 6.87
CA ILE A 33 -25.45 3.48 5.79
C ILE A 33 -24.70 2.28 5.18
N PRO A 34 -25.31 1.10 5.01
CA PRO A 34 -24.67 -0.02 4.35
C PRO A 34 -24.20 0.34 2.93
N LEU A 35 -23.03 -0.16 2.53
CA LEU A 35 -22.60 -0.11 1.14
C LEU A 35 -23.37 -1.17 0.34
N VAL A 36 -23.82 -0.80 -0.85
CA VAL A 36 -24.45 -1.73 -1.80
C VAL A 36 -23.55 -1.91 -3.01
N LEU A 37 -23.41 -3.15 -3.46
CA LEU A 37 -22.60 -3.47 -4.64
C LEU A 37 -23.19 -2.79 -5.88
N GLY A 38 -22.34 -2.11 -6.66
CA GLY A 38 -22.74 -1.39 -7.85
C GLY A 38 -23.17 0.06 -7.59
N ASP A 39 -23.32 0.47 -6.32
CA ASP A 39 -23.67 1.84 -5.99
C ASP A 39 -22.62 2.82 -6.53
N LYS A 40 -23.13 3.85 -7.18
CA LYS A 40 -22.38 5.07 -7.48
C LYS A 40 -22.96 6.18 -6.65
N PHE A 41 -22.14 6.76 -5.79
CA PHE A 41 -22.57 7.86 -4.95
C PHE A 41 -21.61 9.04 -5.03
N LYS A 42 -22.21 10.23 -5.03
CA LYS A 42 -21.52 11.49 -4.84
C LYS A 42 -21.68 11.89 -3.37
N ARG A 43 -20.56 12.12 -2.67
CA ARG A 43 -20.58 12.54 -1.27
C ARG A 43 -19.72 13.77 -1.09
N THR A 44 -20.26 14.73 -0.36
CA THR A 44 -19.48 15.88 0.10
C THR A 44 -18.57 15.42 1.23
N SER A 45 -17.27 15.70 1.10
CA SER A 45 -16.30 15.35 2.13
C SER A 45 -16.45 16.21 3.41
N PRO A 46 -16.08 15.70 4.60
CA PRO A 46 -15.55 14.36 4.84
C PRO A 46 -16.63 13.28 4.98
N PHE A 47 -16.31 12.06 4.56
CA PHE A 47 -17.08 10.85 4.87
C PHE A 47 -16.12 9.69 5.09
N ALA A 48 -16.55 8.64 5.79
CA ALA A 48 -15.75 7.47 6.09
C ALA A 48 -16.36 6.19 5.54
N ILE A 49 -15.48 5.27 5.13
CA ILE A 49 -15.84 3.89 4.83
C ILE A 49 -15.40 3.02 5.99
N LEU A 50 -16.33 2.20 6.49
CA LEU A 50 -16.15 1.29 7.59
C LEU A 50 -16.30 -0.13 7.05
N VAL A 51 -15.31 -0.98 7.29
CA VAL A 51 -15.34 -2.38 6.87
C VAL A 51 -15.25 -3.25 8.12
N ALA A 52 -16.25 -4.13 8.31
CA ALA A 52 -16.38 -4.93 9.52
C ALA A 52 -15.36 -6.08 9.59
N LYS A 53 -15.41 -6.87 10.68
CA LYS A 53 -14.57 -8.04 10.86
C LYS A 53 -14.97 -9.13 9.86
N GLY A 54 -13.98 -9.70 9.17
CA GLY A 54 -14.23 -10.70 8.12
C GLY A 54 -14.72 -10.12 6.79
N SER A 55 -14.88 -8.80 6.70
CA SER A 55 -15.41 -8.11 5.53
C SER A 55 -14.32 -7.43 4.70
N TYR A 56 -14.62 -7.16 3.44
CA TYR A 56 -13.77 -6.45 2.49
C TYR A 56 -14.62 -5.61 1.54
N ALA A 57 -14.09 -4.50 1.05
CA ALA A 57 -14.76 -3.68 0.03
C ALA A 57 -13.77 -3.24 -1.04
N GLU A 58 -14.21 -3.17 -2.29
CA GLU A 58 -13.50 -2.54 -3.39
C GLU A 58 -14.33 -1.39 -3.94
N MET A 59 -13.65 -0.30 -4.28
CA MET A 59 -14.26 0.83 -4.95
C MET A 59 -13.33 1.46 -5.98
N THR A 60 -13.93 1.96 -7.04
CA THR A 60 -13.29 2.87 -7.99
C THR A 60 -13.55 4.30 -7.55
N LEU A 61 -12.48 5.07 -7.45
CA LEU A 61 -12.53 6.49 -7.10
C LEU A 61 -12.62 7.34 -8.38
N GLN A 62 -13.10 8.58 -8.27
CA GLN A 62 -13.17 9.52 -9.39
C GLN A 62 -11.86 9.73 -10.15
N THR A 63 -10.70 9.47 -9.51
CA THR A 63 -9.37 9.60 -10.10
C THR A 63 -8.96 8.38 -10.92
N GLU A 64 -9.89 7.45 -11.18
CA GLU A 64 -9.67 6.10 -11.74
C GLU A 64 -8.78 5.21 -10.86
N ALA A 65 -8.48 5.63 -9.63
CA ALA A 65 -7.80 4.80 -8.65
C ALA A 65 -8.73 3.71 -8.14
N ILE A 66 -8.19 2.53 -7.85
CA ILE A 66 -8.93 1.44 -7.22
C ILE A 66 -8.46 1.33 -5.78
N LEU A 67 -9.40 1.36 -4.84
CA LEU A 67 -9.14 1.16 -3.42
C LEU A 67 -9.82 -0.13 -2.95
N ARG A 68 -9.01 -1.05 -2.41
CA ARG A 68 -9.48 -2.22 -1.68
C ARG A 68 -9.25 -2.01 -0.20
N ILE A 69 -10.29 -2.16 0.61
CA ILE A 69 -10.24 -1.95 2.05
C ILE A 69 -10.39 -3.30 2.75
N GLY A 70 -9.50 -3.55 3.71
CA GLY A 70 -9.46 -4.80 4.47
C GLY A 70 -10.40 -4.79 5.67
N GLN A 71 -10.60 -5.97 6.27
CA GLN A 71 -11.39 -6.12 7.49
C GLN A 71 -10.97 -5.15 8.61
N GLN A 72 -11.93 -4.80 9.47
CA GLN A 72 -11.74 -3.92 10.64
C GLN A 72 -11.07 -2.59 10.30
N SER A 73 -11.35 -2.04 9.12
CA SER A 73 -10.74 -0.79 8.65
C SER A 73 -11.73 0.35 8.70
N VAL A 74 -11.20 1.55 8.98
CA VAL A 74 -11.96 2.81 8.91
C VAL A 74 -11.10 3.83 8.18
N ILE A 75 -11.56 4.25 7.00
CA ILE A 75 -10.85 5.20 6.12
C ILE A 75 -11.77 6.38 5.83
N GLU A 76 -11.37 7.57 6.28
CA GLU A 76 -12.06 8.85 6.02
C GLU A 76 -11.46 9.54 4.78
N PHE A 77 -12.32 9.86 3.83
CA PHE A 77 -12.01 10.66 2.66
C PHE A 77 -12.23 12.13 3.02
N ARG A 78 -11.16 12.92 3.07
CA ARG A 78 -11.25 14.36 3.34
C ARG A 78 -11.40 15.19 2.08
N ASN A 79 -10.82 14.71 1.00
CA ASN A 79 -10.96 15.18 -0.37
C ASN A 79 -10.39 14.09 -1.32
N PRO A 80 -10.44 14.27 -2.65
CA PRO A 80 -10.02 13.22 -3.58
C PRO A 80 -8.57 12.75 -3.43
N ASN A 81 -7.70 13.60 -2.88
CA ASN A 81 -6.28 13.37 -2.72
C ASN A 81 -5.87 13.32 -1.25
N TYR A 82 -6.80 13.00 -0.34
CA TYR A 82 -6.54 12.96 1.10
C TYR A 82 -7.35 11.86 1.77
N LEU A 83 -6.64 10.82 2.23
CA LEU A 83 -7.18 9.76 3.07
C LEU A 83 -6.66 9.90 4.50
N ARG A 84 -7.58 9.79 5.46
CA ARG A 84 -7.26 9.58 6.87
C ARG A 84 -7.58 8.14 7.25
N ILE A 85 -6.59 7.43 7.78
CA ILE A 85 -6.67 6.05 8.21
C ILE A 85 -6.80 6.05 9.73
N PHE A 86 -7.96 5.63 10.23
CA PHE A 86 -8.19 5.48 11.67
C PHE A 86 -7.74 4.12 12.19
N ASN A 87 -7.97 3.06 11.40
CA ASN A 87 -7.50 1.71 11.71
C ASN A 87 -7.52 0.84 10.45
N GLY A 88 -6.74 -0.24 10.47
CA GLY A 88 -6.83 -1.32 9.50
C GLY A 88 -5.89 -1.13 8.30
N SER A 89 -6.30 -1.65 7.15
CA SER A 89 -5.44 -1.81 5.96
C SER A 89 -6.18 -1.50 4.67
N ALA A 90 -5.47 -1.02 3.67
CA ALA A 90 -5.98 -0.91 2.31
C ALA A 90 -4.88 -1.19 1.27
N LEU A 91 -5.34 -1.55 0.06
CA LEU A 91 -4.54 -1.54 -1.16
C LEU A 91 -5.07 -0.44 -2.06
N LEU A 92 -4.17 0.35 -2.62
CA LEU A 92 -4.46 1.42 -3.55
C LEU A 92 -3.70 1.19 -4.86
N LEU A 93 -4.44 1.18 -5.97
CA LEU A 93 -3.90 1.19 -7.31
C LEU A 93 -4.05 2.58 -7.92
N LEU A 94 -2.93 3.17 -8.33
CA LEU A 94 -2.84 4.44 -9.03
C LEU A 94 -2.45 4.18 -10.50
N SER A 95 -3.43 4.29 -11.40
CA SER A 95 -3.24 4.05 -12.84
C SER A 95 -2.34 5.10 -13.50
N LYS A 96 -2.34 6.31 -12.95
CA LYS A 96 -1.58 7.49 -13.39
C LYS A 96 -0.73 8.02 -12.23
N GLN A 97 0.24 8.88 -12.55
CA GLN A 97 1.01 9.60 -11.54
C GLN A 97 0.09 10.52 -10.75
N GLN A 98 -0.03 10.31 -9.44
CA GLN A 98 -0.92 11.08 -8.56
C GLN A 98 -0.23 11.37 -7.22
N SER A 99 -0.69 12.43 -6.56
CA SER A 99 -0.26 12.81 -5.21
C SER A 99 -1.41 12.64 -4.23
N LEU A 100 -1.19 11.87 -3.17
CA LEU A 100 -2.17 11.53 -2.14
C LEU A 100 -1.59 11.79 -0.75
N ASN A 101 -2.34 12.49 0.09
CA ASN A 101 -2.02 12.62 1.50
C ASN A 101 -2.58 11.41 2.26
N LEU A 102 -1.73 10.74 3.03
CA LEU A 102 -2.08 9.68 3.96
C LEU A 102 -1.85 10.19 5.38
N GLU A 103 -2.90 10.20 6.19
CA GLU A 103 -2.86 10.69 7.57
C GLU A 103 -3.38 9.63 8.54
N THR A 104 -2.77 9.53 9.71
CA THR A 104 -3.27 8.78 10.87
C THR A 104 -3.41 9.73 12.07
N ASN A 105 -3.70 9.23 13.28
CA ASN A 105 -3.65 10.08 14.47
C ASN A 105 -2.22 10.49 14.87
N GLY A 106 -1.18 9.81 14.37
CA GLY A 106 0.21 10.07 14.74
C GLY A 106 1.12 10.51 13.59
N THR A 107 0.71 10.33 12.33
CA THR A 107 1.57 10.54 11.16
C THR A 107 0.83 11.23 10.03
N LYS A 108 1.56 12.04 9.25
CA LYS A 108 1.07 12.59 7.99
C LYS A 108 2.18 12.52 6.94
N ILE A 109 1.89 11.89 5.81
CA ILE A 109 2.84 11.75 4.71
C ILE A 109 2.14 12.00 3.37
N GLN A 110 2.83 12.68 2.47
CA GLN A 110 2.39 12.81 1.08
C GLN A 110 3.06 11.72 0.26
N LEU A 111 2.26 10.95 -0.46
CA LEU A 111 2.71 9.96 -1.42
C LEU A 111 2.53 10.53 -2.82
N THR A 112 3.59 10.55 -3.63
CA THR A 112 3.53 10.92 -5.05
C THR A 112 4.07 9.79 -5.90
N GLY A 113 3.23 9.16 -6.71
CA GLY A 113 3.66 7.97 -7.44
C GLY A 113 2.63 7.40 -8.40
N ARG A 114 2.98 6.25 -8.97
CA ARG A 114 2.10 5.41 -9.79
C ARG A 114 2.35 3.94 -9.45
N GLY A 115 1.33 3.12 -9.67
CA GLY A 115 1.39 1.68 -9.42
C GLY A 115 0.51 1.25 -8.24
N THR A 116 0.84 0.12 -7.64
CA THR A 116 -0.02 -0.53 -6.63
C THR A 116 0.71 -0.62 -5.30
N LEU A 117 0.12 -0.07 -4.25
CA LEU A 117 0.69 -0.05 -2.90
C LEU A 117 -0.32 -0.54 -1.87
N MET A 118 0.20 -1.05 -0.75
CA MET A 118 -0.59 -1.30 0.46
C MET A 118 -0.21 -0.31 1.53
N PHE A 119 -1.19 0.07 2.35
CA PHE A 119 -0.93 0.78 3.59
C PHE A 119 -1.72 0.18 4.76
N GLU A 120 -1.16 0.26 5.95
CA GLU A 120 -1.75 -0.30 7.17
C GLU A 120 -1.43 0.58 8.37
N SER A 121 -2.44 0.80 9.22
CA SER A 121 -2.29 1.50 10.49
C SER A 121 -3.04 0.75 11.59
N PRO A 122 -2.46 -0.33 12.14
CA PRO A 122 -3.05 -1.01 13.29
C PRO A 122 -3.04 -0.04 14.47
N LYS A 123 -4.19 0.17 15.12
CA LYS A 123 -4.37 1.13 16.22
C LYS A 123 -4.23 2.61 15.82
N GLY A 124 -4.16 2.93 14.53
CA GLY A 124 -4.31 4.31 14.03
C GLY A 124 -3.20 5.30 14.34
N LYS A 125 -2.03 4.85 14.84
CA LYS A 125 -0.92 5.75 15.23
C LYS A 125 0.24 5.76 14.25
N ASN A 126 0.70 4.58 13.84
CA ASN A 126 1.81 4.42 12.90
C ASN A 126 1.28 4.06 11.52
N LEU A 127 2.05 4.29 10.46
CA LEU A 127 1.66 3.96 9.10
C LEU A 127 2.73 3.09 8.44
N LYS A 128 2.37 1.86 8.11
CA LYS A 128 3.17 0.96 7.26
C LYS A 128 2.74 1.16 5.81
N ILE A 129 3.69 1.34 4.91
CA ILE A 129 3.45 1.47 3.46
C ILE A 129 4.33 0.46 2.73
N ILE A 130 3.76 -0.30 1.80
CA ILE A 130 4.46 -1.30 0.99
C ILE A 130 4.17 -1.04 -0.48
N MET A 131 5.21 -0.90 -1.31
CA MET A 131 5.03 -0.79 -2.75
C MET A 131 5.08 -2.19 -3.37
N LEU A 132 4.03 -2.58 -4.12
CA LEU A 132 3.94 -3.91 -4.71
C LEU A 132 4.45 -3.95 -6.16
N GLU A 133 4.14 -2.91 -6.92
CA GLU A 133 4.66 -2.66 -8.26
C GLU A 133 4.68 -1.16 -8.53
N GLY A 134 5.59 -0.68 -9.38
CA GLY A 134 5.74 0.75 -9.66
C GLY A 134 6.69 1.44 -8.69
N LYS A 135 6.49 2.75 -8.50
CA LYS A 135 7.35 3.59 -7.66
C LYS A 135 6.58 4.75 -7.05
N ALA A 136 6.98 5.13 -5.85
CA ALA A 136 6.46 6.30 -5.16
C ALA A 136 7.59 7.12 -4.53
N LEU A 137 7.30 8.39 -4.29
CA LEU A 137 8.07 9.29 -3.45
C LEU A 137 7.20 9.62 -2.24
N LEU A 138 7.68 9.23 -1.06
CA LEU A 138 7.09 9.62 0.22
C LEU A 138 7.74 10.93 0.66
N SER A 139 6.94 11.94 0.98
CA SER A 139 7.39 13.25 1.44
C SER A 139 6.74 13.59 2.77
N SER A 140 7.56 13.85 3.78
CA SER A 140 7.17 14.44 5.06
C SER A 140 7.60 15.91 5.10
N ALA A 141 7.34 16.59 6.23
CA ALA A 141 7.80 17.97 6.41
C ALA A 141 9.34 18.11 6.43
N LYS A 142 10.05 17.02 6.68
CA LYS A 142 11.50 17.01 6.96
C LYS A 142 12.31 16.16 5.97
N ALA A 143 11.69 15.14 5.37
CA ALA A 143 12.39 14.16 4.55
C ALA A 143 11.60 13.75 3.30
N LYS A 144 12.35 13.26 2.31
CA LYS A 144 11.81 12.59 1.12
C LYS A 144 12.47 11.22 0.96
N GLN A 145 11.68 10.20 0.67
CA GLN A 145 12.15 8.83 0.50
C GLN A 145 11.47 8.17 -0.68
N SER A 146 12.27 7.62 -1.61
CA SER A 146 11.72 6.82 -2.70
C SER A 146 11.37 5.43 -2.20
N LEU A 147 10.26 4.89 -2.70
CA LEU A 147 9.80 3.54 -2.45
C LEU A 147 9.63 2.82 -3.79
N GLN A 148 10.31 1.69 -3.95
CA GLN A 148 10.29 0.82 -5.13
C GLN A 148 9.53 -0.47 -4.84
N ALA A 149 9.13 -1.19 -5.89
CA ALA A 149 8.46 -2.48 -5.74
C ALA A 149 9.24 -3.44 -4.83
N GLY A 150 8.56 -3.98 -3.82
CA GLY A 150 9.14 -4.89 -2.82
C GLY A 150 9.72 -4.19 -1.61
N GLU A 151 9.59 -2.87 -1.54
CA GLU A 151 10.05 -2.07 -0.41
C GLU A 151 8.88 -1.66 0.49
N LEU A 152 9.18 -1.65 1.79
CA LEU A 152 8.30 -1.26 2.88
C LEU A 152 8.95 -0.12 3.65
N VAL A 153 8.13 0.83 4.08
CA VAL A 153 8.50 1.88 5.04
C VAL A 153 7.52 1.90 6.19
N LEU A 154 8.05 2.07 7.40
CA LEU A 154 7.28 2.34 8.60
C LEU A 154 7.45 3.81 9.00
N VAL A 155 6.34 4.54 9.03
CA VAL A 155 6.27 5.91 9.54
C VAL A 155 5.73 5.83 10.97
N GLN A 156 6.50 6.35 11.94
CA GLN A 156 6.16 6.25 13.36
C GLN A 156 5.56 7.56 13.87
N ALA A 157 4.64 7.46 14.82
CA ALA A 157 4.05 8.64 15.46
C ALA A 157 5.14 9.50 16.13
N GLY A 158 5.09 10.81 15.92
CA GLY A 158 6.08 11.75 16.46
C GLY A 158 7.44 11.74 15.75
N ASN A 159 7.70 10.74 14.90
CA ASN A 159 8.86 10.69 14.02
C ASN A 159 8.40 10.49 12.56
N PRO A 160 7.95 11.57 11.90
CA PRO A 160 7.45 11.50 10.53
C PRO A 160 8.56 11.33 9.49
N ASP A 161 9.83 11.29 9.92
CA ASP A 161 10.93 10.90 9.06
C ASP A 161 10.78 9.42 8.76
N SER A 162 10.57 9.12 7.48
CA SER A 162 10.34 7.77 7.00
C SER A 162 11.49 6.87 7.46
N GLY A 163 11.16 5.82 8.20
CA GLY A 163 12.15 4.89 8.72
C GLY A 163 12.92 4.16 7.60
N GLN A 164 13.94 3.39 7.99
CA GLN A 164 14.71 2.57 7.06
C GLN A 164 13.79 1.75 6.14
N THR A 165 14.09 1.74 4.85
CA THR A 165 13.41 0.87 3.90
C THR A 165 13.72 -0.60 4.19
N ILE A 166 12.68 -1.42 4.31
CA ILE A 166 12.78 -2.87 4.50
C ILE A 166 12.33 -3.56 3.22
N ASN A 167 13.05 -4.60 2.78
CA ASN A 167 12.59 -5.44 1.67
C ASN A 167 11.60 -6.50 2.17
N VAL A 168 10.48 -6.63 1.48
CA VAL A 168 9.49 -7.68 1.72
C VAL A 168 9.56 -8.75 0.63
N ASP A 169 9.24 -10.00 0.96
CA ASP A 169 9.08 -11.06 -0.05
C ASP A 169 7.77 -10.82 -0.83
N LEU A 170 7.87 -10.22 -2.03
CA LEU A 170 6.71 -9.95 -2.88
C LEU A 170 6.00 -11.25 -3.29
N PRO A 171 6.68 -12.31 -3.82
CA PRO A 171 6.01 -13.56 -4.12
C PRO A 171 5.12 -14.07 -2.98
N LEU A 172 5.66 -14.11 -1.76
CA LEU A 172 4.90 -14.56 -0.59
C LEU A 172 3.75 -13.61 -0.25
N LEU A 173 4.00 -12.30 -0.25
CA LEU A 173 2.99 -11.30 0.07
C LEU A 173 1.82 -11.32 -0.93
N LEU A 174 2.11 -11.43 -2.22
CA LEU A 174 1.08 -11.50 -3.28
C LEU A 174 0.27 -12.79 -3.17
N ALA A 175 0.91 -13.91 -2.85
CA ALA A 175 0.23 -15.21 -2.70
C ALA A 175 -0.65 -15.29 -1.44
N THR A 176 -0.32 -14.55 -0.38
CA THR A 176 -0.99 -14.69 0.92
C THR A 176 -1.94 -13.55 1.28
N SER A 177 -1.80 -12.37 0.65
CA SER A 177 -2.61 -11.21 1.03
C SER A 177 -4.06 -11.32 0.57
N ARG A 178 -4.98 -11.24 1.53
CA ARG A 178 -6.43 -11.17 1.27
C ARG A 178 -6.84 -9.88 0.54
N LEU A 179 -6.08 -8.79 0.68
CA LEU A 179 -6.30 -7.56 -0.11
C LEU A 179 -6.10 -7.77 -1.62
N ILE A 180 -5.44 -8.86 -2.01
CA ILE A 180 -5.25 -9.25 -3.41
C ILE A 180 -6.20 -10.40 -3.76
N ASN A 181 -6.24 -11.44 -2.93
CA ASN A 181 -6.82 -12.73 -3.30
C ASN A 181 -8.29 -12.92 -2.89
N ASN A 182 -8.88 -12.00 -2.10
CA ASN A 182 -10.26 -12.14 -1.62
C ASN A 182 -11.30 -11.42 -2.50
N PHE A 183 -10.94 -11.09 -3.73
CA PHE A 183 -11.78 -10.35 -4.67
C PHE A 183 -11.95 -11.18 -5.94
N SER A 184 -13.18 -11.27 -6.46
CA SER A 184 -13.47 -12.09 -7.65
C SER A 184 -12.78 -11.58 -8.91
N ALA A 185 -12.69 -10.26 -9.07
CA ALA A 185 -11.96 -9.64 -10.16
C ALA A 185 -10.49 -9.39 -9.76
N PRO A 186 -9.51 -9.72 -10.63
CA PRO A 186 -8.14 -9.32 -10.40
C PRO A 186 -7.96 -7.81 -10.56
N LEU A 187 -6.91 -7.27 -9.93
CA LEU A 187 -6.50 -5.89 -10.18
C LEU A 187 -6.07 -5.70 -11.64
N PRO A 188 -6.38 -4.56 -12.28
CA PRO A 188 -5.85 -4.23 -13.60
C PRO A 188 -4.32 -4.28 -13.70
N SER A 189 -3.61 -4.11 -12.58
CA SER A 189 -2.16 -4.20 -12.49
C SER A 189 -1.62 -5.61 -12.23
N GLN A 190 -2.44 -6.68 -12.27
CA GLN A 190 -2.03 -8.04 -11.89
C GLN A 190 -0.78 -8.53 -12.63
N SER A 191 -0.69 -8.29 -13.94
CA SER A 191 0.50 -8.66 -14.72
C SER A 191 1.77 -7.93 -14.25
N LYS A 192 1.64 -6.66 -13.82
CA LYS A 192 2.74 -5.87 -13.25
C LYS A 192 3.14 -6.38 -11.87
N LEU A 193 2.17 -6.74 -11.02
CA LEU A 193 2.42 -7.35 -9.72
C LEU A 193 3.23 -8.65 -9.86
N ILE A 194 2.79 -9.55 -10.76
CA ILE A 194 3.49 -10.81 -11.05
C ILE A 194 4.91 -10.53 -11.57
N SER A 195 5.05 -9.57 -12.47
CA SER A 195 6.36 -9.19 -13.04
C SER A 195 7.31 -8.65 -11.97
N ALA A 196 6.83 -7.78 -11.08
CA ALA A 196 7.60 -7.23 -9.97
C ALA A 196 8.10 -8.33 -9.03
N ALA A 197 7.23 -9.28 -8.65
CA ALA A 197 7.60 -10.42 -7.82
C ALA A 197 8.66 -11.32 -8.49
N LYS A 198 8.50 -11.62 -9.78
CA LYS A 198 9.51 -12.40 -10.54
C LYS A 198 10.86 -11.69 -10.58
N VAL A 199 10.88 -10.39 -10.88
CA VAL A 199 12.11 -9.59 -10.91
C VAL A 199 12.79 -9.58 -9.54
N GLN A 200 12.03 -9.43 -8.45
CA GLN A 200 12.58 -9.49 -7.11
C GLN A 200 13.18 -10.87 -6.80
N ALA A 201 12.46 -11.95 -7.09
CA ALA A 201 12.96 -13.31 -6.86
C ALA A 201 14.28 -13.59 -7.60
N VAL A 202 14.42 -13.13 -8.85
CA VAL A 202 15.67 -13.23 -9.60
C VAL A 202 16.80 -12.42 -8.95
N ARG A 203 16.51 -11.21 -8.47
CA ARG A 203 17.49 -10.36 -7.78
C ARG A 203 17.95 -10.98 -6.46
N LEU A 204 17.05 -11.59 -5.70
CA LEU A 204 17.38 -12.28 -4.46
C LEU A 204 18.27 -13.49 -4.74
N LYS A 205 17.91 -14.35 -5.70
CA LYS A 205 18.73 -15.50 -6.09
C LYS A 205 20.18 -15.11 -6.41
N LYS A 206 20.38 -14.03 -7.18
CA LYS A 206 21.71 -13.50 -7.49
C LYS A 206 22.51 -13.02 -6.26
N ARG A 207 21.86 -12.53 -5.21
CA ARG A 207 22.56 -12.11 -3.97
C ARG A 207 23.02 -13.29 -3.12
N TYR A 208 22.35 -14.44 -3.25
CA TYR A 208 22.68 -15.67 -2.52
C TYR A 208 23.55 -16.63 -3.35
N GLU A 209 24.10 -16.19 -4.50
CA GLU A 209 25.20 -16.86 -5.20
C GLU A 209 26.54 -16.69 -4.44
N ALA A 210 26.52 -16.96 -3.13
CA ALA A 210 27.68 -17.11 -2.28
C ALA A 210 27.83 -18.59 -1.92
N LEU A 211 28.90 -19.22 -2.37
CA LEU A 211 29.25 -20.58 -1.97
C LEU A 211 29.88 -20.53 -0.57
N ILE A 212 29.30 -21.28 0.37
CA ILE A 212 29.86 -21.50 1.70
C ILE A 212 30.72 -22.78 1.62
N GLY A 213 32.03 -22.64 1.81
CA GLY A 213 32.97 -23.76 1.89
C GLY A 213 33.23 -24.22 3.31
N ASN A 214 33.89 -25.36 3.44
CA ASN A 214 34.41 -25.82 4.73
C ASN A 214 35.36 -24.80 5.36
N THR A 215 35.47 -24.86 6.68
CA THR A 215 36.45 -24.11 7.45
C THR A 215 37.87 -24.43 6.96
N ASN A 216 38.73 -23.41 6.86
CA ASN A 216 40.15 -23.62 6.58
C ASN A 216 40.87 -24.23 7.80
N ASP A 217 42.16 -24.54 7.66
CA ASP A 217 42.99 -25.11 8.75
C ASP A 217 43.13 -24.18 9.97
N GLN A 218 42.65 -22.94 9.86
CA GLN A 218 42.57 -21.95 10.94
C GLN A 218 41.13 -21.80 11.49
N ASN A 219 40.24 -22.72 11.14
CA ASN A 219 38.84 -22.81 11.55
C ASN A 219 37.96 -21.60 11.14
N GLN A 220 38.30 -20.93 10.05
CA GLN A 220 37.51 -19.81 9.49
C GLN A 220 36.68 -20.25 8.28
N LEU A 221 35.40 -19.89 8.28
CA LEU A 221 34.46 -20.19 7.19
C LEU A 221 34.92 -19.58 5.86
N ARG A 222 34.96 -20.37 4.79
CA ARG A 222 35.25 -19.88 3.44
C ARG A 222 33.96 -19.39 2.78
N LEU A 223 33.97 -18.17 2.28
CA LEU A 223 32.86 -17.57 1.53
C LEU A 223 33.36 -17.15 0.15
N TRP A 224 32.77 -17.68 -0.92
CA TRP A 224 33.04 -17.26 -2.30
C TRP A 224 31.78 -16.60 -2.88
N ALA A 225 31.84 -15.31 -3.21
CA ALA A 225 30.81 -14.69 -4.05
C ALA A 225 31.11 -15.02 -5.52
N LEU A 226 30.16 -15.63 -6.23
CA LEU A 226 30.27 -15.86 -7.67
C LEU A 226 30.16 -14.48 -8.37
N ARG A 227 31.29 -13.82 -8.63
CA ARG A 227 31.31 -12.67 -9.54
C ARG A 227 31.08 -13.21 -10.95
N LYS A 228 30.07 -12.70 -11.65
CA LYS A 228 29.96 -12.91 -13.10
C LYS A 228 31.21 -12.34 -13.76
N GLU A 229 32.00 -13.20 -14.40
CA GLU A 229 33.03 -12.77 -15.33
C GLU A 229 32.37 -11.90 -16.41
N GLU A 230 32.91 -10.69 -16.58
CA GLU A 230 32.61 -9.86 -17.74
C GLU A 230 32.95 -10.67 -18.97
N ARG A 231 31.97 -10.95 -19.81
CA ARG A 231 32.22 -11.40 -21.18
C ARG A 231 33.01 -10.31 -21.88
N GLN A 232 34.33 -10.42 -21.85
CA GLN A 232 35.18 -9.81 -22.86
C GLN A 232 34.77 -10.47 -24.18
N LEU A 233 33.98 -9.76 -24.99
CA LEU A 233 33.98 -10.00 -26.41
C LEU A 233 35.41 -9.71 -26.88
N LYS A 234 36.16 -10.77 -27.13
CA LYS A 234 37.36 -10.69 -27.94
C LYS A 234 36.93 -10.55 -29.40
N GLU A 235 37.33 -9.41 -29.94
CA GLU A 235 37.60 -9.05 -31.36
C GLU A 235 36.48 -9.23 -32.40
#